data_AF-A0ABD1T735-F1
#
_entry.id   AF-A0ABD1T735-F1
#
_cell.length_a   1.000
_cell.length_b   1.000
_cell.length_c   1.000
_cell.angle_alpha   90.00
_cell.angle_beta   90.00
_cell.angle_gamma   90.00
#
_symmetry.space_group_name_H-M   'P 1'
#
loop_
_entity.id
_entity.type
_entity.pdbx_description
1 polymer ?
#
loop_
_entity_poly.entity_id
_entity_poly.type
_entity_poly.pdbx_seq_one_letter_code
_entity_poly.pdbx_strand_id
1 'polypeptide(L)'
;MADVLNHGGDGGDEPPHEHANRLQADCQTAPAAKKRGPSRSLHLVKLFQSNGKRPLPIDFDTKEGTYLPTGENQKYFSRVVGTHVRQFVHPYFDRWANVPEEQKARATGCVYEFFDVNPRHYSKAHYKLTVDGIEDTAARRYHQYKANVNAYIRDKGAAVPYRGLTADVWEKCIERSSSKKFKEKMVEEREEQTQQASSSGVAVNENDVVLKVLGERRGHRRAVGRVLRGTSRSHSSTTTLQDQHID
;
A
#
# COMPACT_ATOMS: atom_id res chain seq x y z
N MET A 1 35.42 -54.22 27.15
CA MET A 1 35.25 -54.83 28.49
C MET A 1 36.04 -53.97 29.45
N ALA A 2 35.55 -53.36 30.53
CA ALA A 2 34.25 -53.19 31.19
C ALA A 2 34.33 -51.77 31.85
N ASP A 3 33.35 -50.88 31.69
CA ASP A 3 32.13 -50.71 32.50
C ASP A 3 32.39 -50.17 33.92
N VAL A 4 32.00 -48.91 34.18
CA VAL A 4 31.43 -48.43 35.46
C VAL A 4 30.43 -47.30 35.18
N LEU A 5 29.17 -47.60 35.47
CA LEU A 5 28.02 -46.70 35.61
C LEU A 5 28.12 -45.79 36.85
N ASN A 6 27.55 -44.57 36.78
CA ASN A 6 26.65 -43.97 37.80
C ASN A 6 26.10 -42.63 37.25
N HIS A 7 24.86 -42.53 36.76
CA HIS A 7 23.58 -42.23 37.45
C HIS A 7 23.50 -40.90 38.23
N GLY A 8 22.53 -40.08 37.81
CA GLY A 8 22.07 -38.88 38.51
C GLY A 8 21.14 -38.07 37.60
N GLY A 9 19.92 -38.55 37.38
CA GLY A 9 18.88 -37.82 36.66
C GLY A 9 18.27 -36.71 37.52
N ASP A 10 17.63 -35.75 36.86
CA ASP A 10 16.47 -35.05 37.41
C ASP A 10 15.56 -34.67 36.25
N GLY A 11 14.44 -35.39 36.14
CA GLY A 11 13.36 -35.07 35.22
C GLY A 11 12.50 -34.02 35.90
N GLY A 12 12.54 -32.80 35.37
CA GLY A 12 11.59 -31.75 35.72
C GLY A 12 10.50 -31.69 34.66
N ASP A 13 9.28 -31.98 35.09
CA ASP A 13 8.00 -31.88 34.38
C ASP A 13 7.86 -30.58 33.55
N GLU A 14 8.10 -30.65 32.24
CA GLU A 14 7.62 -29.60 31.33
C GLU A 14 6.22 -29.99 30.83
N PRO A 15 5.16 -29.27 31.26
CA PRO A 15 3.80 -29.56 30.81
C PRO A 15 3.70 -29.31 29.29
N PRO A 16 2.78 -30.00 28.59
CA PRO A 16 2.66 -29.88 27.15
C PRO A 16 2.44 -28.41 26.77
N HIS A 17 3.31 -27.90 25.90
CA HIS A 17 3.28 -26.53 25.40
C HIS A 17 1.88 -26.20 24.85
N GLU A 18 1.08 -25.49 25.65
CA GLU A 18 -0.21 -24.95 25.21
C GLU A 18 0.07 -23.85 24.19
N HIS A 19 -0.45 -24.06 22.97
CA HIS A 19 -0.50 -23.12 21.83
C HIS A 19 0.72 -23.10 20.90
N ALA A 20 0.69 -23.99 19.90
CA ALA A 20 1.59 -24.06 18.75
C ALA A 20 1.70 -22.78 17.87
N ASN A 21 1.02 -21.69 18.22
CA ASN A 21 0.96 -20.45 17.43
C ASN A 21 1.56 -19.22 18.14
N ARG A 22 2.19 -19.37 19.31
CA ARG A 22 2.85 -18.24 19.99
C ARG A 22 4.34 -18.23 19.65
N LEU A 23 4.75 -17.25 18.84
CA LEU A 23 6.17 -16.98 18.61
C LEU A 23 6.87 -16.70 19.95
N GLN A 24 8.07 -17.25 20.14
CA GLN A 24 8.94 -17.01 21.30
C GLN A 24 9.03 -15.51 21.61
N ALA A 25 8.98 -15.17 22.90
CA ALA A 25 8.99 -13.80 23.41
C ALA A 25 10.16 -12.97 22.87
N ASP A 26 11.27 -13.62 22.55
CA ASP A 26 12.51 -13.02 22.06
C ASP A 26 12.38 -12.45 20.63
N CYS A 27 11.35 -12.84 19.87
CA CYS A 27 11.05 -12.27 18.55
C CYS A 27 10.07 -11.08 18.62
N GLN A 28 9.45 -10.82 19.77
CA GLN A 28 8.49 -9.71 19.94
C GLN A 28 9.17 -8.35 20.08
N THR A 29 10.49 -8.33 20.30
CA THR A 29 11.30 -7.13 20.56
C THR A 29 12.15 -6.67 19.37
N ALA A 30 11.99 -7.28 18.19
CA ALA A 30 12.68 -6.80 17.00
C ALA A 30 12.31 -5.31 16.77
N PRO A 31 13.26 -4.37 16.84
CA PRO A 31 12.95 -2.96 16.67
C PRO A 31 12.30 -2.77 15.31
N ALA A 32 11.14 -2.11 15.29
CA ALA A 32 10.42 -1.84 14.06
C ALA A 32 11.39 -1.28 13.02
N ALA A 33 11.49 -1.97 11.88
CA ALA A 33 12.44 -1.62 10.83
C ALA A 33 12.37 -0.11 10.55
N LYS A 34 13.53 0.56 10.55
CA LYS A 34 13.62 2.01 10.29
C LYS A 34 12.92 2.34 8.98
N LYS A 35 11.71 2.91 9.07
CA LYS A 35 10.94 3.32 7.90
C LYS A 35 11.67 4.47 7.23
N ARG A 36 11.97 4.33 5.94
CA ARG A 36 12.59 5.41 5.14
C ARG A 36 11.64 6.62 5.13
N GLY A 37 12.21 7.81 5.33
CA GLY A 37 11.45 9.06 5.32
C GLY A 37 10.82 9.38 3.95
N PRO A 38 9.87 10.32 3.89
CA PRO A 38 9.24 10.74 2.66
C PRO A 38 10.28 11.25 1.67
N SER A 39 10.18 10.80 0.42
CA SER A 39 11.23 10.98 -0.56
C SER A 39 11.13 12.34 -1.26
N ARG A 40 12.25 13.10 -1.33
CA ARG A 40 12.30 14.51 -1.75
C ARG A 40 12.41 14.74 -3.27
N SER A 41 11.86 13.84 -4.10
CA SER A 41 11.94 13.92 -5.59
C SER A 41 13.32 14.24 -6.22
N LEU A 42 14.44 14.05 -5.50
CA LEU A 42 15.79 14.43 -5.94
C LEU A 42 16.20 13.88 -7.32
N HIS A 43 15.77 12.66 -7.66
CA HIS A 43 16.07 12.06 -8.95
C HIS A 43 15.38 12.80 -10.11
N LEU A 44 14.14 13.23 -9.92
CA LEU A 44 13.44 14.03 -10.93
C LEU A 44 14.13 15.38 -11.13
N VAL A 45 14.53 16.04 -10.04
CA VAL A 45 15.24 17.33 -10.14
C VAL A 45 16.54 17.17 -10.93
N LYS A 46 17.29 16.09 -10.69
CA LYS A 46 18.48 15.76 -11.48
C LYS A 46 18.13 15.51 -12.95
N LEU A 47 17.08 14.74 -13.22
CA LEU A 47 16.64 14.43 -14.58
C LEU A 47 16.20 15.68 -15.35
N PHE A 48 15.46 16.57 -14.68
CA PHE A 48 15.04 17.87 -15.21
C PHE A 48 16.23 18.78 -15.50
N GLN A 49 17.20 18.85 -14.60
CA GLN A 49 18.44 19.61 -14.81
C GLN A 49 19.25 19.03 -15.98
N SER A 50 19.42 17.72 -16.08
CA SER A 50 20.12 17.08 -17.20
C SER A 50 19.38 17.22 -18.53
N ASN A 51 18.05 17.35 -18.51
CA ASN A 51 17.21 17.64 -19.68
C ASN A 51 17.20 19.13 -20.06
N GLY A 52 18.17 19.92 -19.58
CA GLY A 52 18.27 21.35 -19.87
C GLY A 52 17.14 22.19 -19.28
N LYS A 53 16.55 21.75 -18.14
CA LYS A 53 15.39 22.37 -17.49
C LYS A 53 14.15 22.45 -18.38
N ARG A 54 14.00 21.48 -19.29
CA ARG A 54 12.81 21.35 -20.11
C ARG A 54 11.82 20.39 -19.46
N PRO A 55 10.52 20.72 -19.47
CA PRO A 55 9.48 19.82 -18.98
C PRO A 55 9.62 18.44 -19.61
N LEU A 56 9.45 17.40 -18.79
CA LEU A 56 9.59 16.03 -19.24
C LEU A 56 8.30 15.56 -19.91
N PRO A 57 8.38 14.81 -21.02
CA PRO A 57 7.20 14.28 -21.67
C PRO A 57 6.48 13.32 -20.70
N ILE A 58 5.16 13.47 -20.65
CA ILE A 58 4.27 12.59 -19.91
C ILE A 58 2.99 12.42 -20.73
N ASP A 59 2.49 11.20 -20.77
CA ASP A 59 1.21 10.91 -21.40
C ASP A 59 0.16 10.66 -20.32
N PHE A 60 -1.11 10.65 -20.71
CA PHE A 60 -2.21 10.28 -19.82
C PHE A 60 -3.00 9.16 -20.49
N ASP A 61 -3.43 8.18 -19.70
CA ASP A 61 -4.33 7.15 -20.22
C ASP A 61 -5.68 7.76 -20.59
N THR A 62 -5.97 7.78 -21.89
CA THR A 62 -7.22 8.27 -22.45
C THR A 62 -8.21 7.14 -22.75
N LYS A 63 -7.79 5.87 -22.66
CA LYS A 63 -8.56 4.72 -23.14
C LYS A 63 -9.43 4.08 -22.05
N GLU A 64 -8.94 4.00 -20.81
CA GLU A 64 -9.66 3.31 -19.72
C GLU A 64 -10.38 4.25 -18.74
N GLY A 65 -10.39 5.57 -19.01
CA GLY A 65 -11.06 6.54 -18.15
C GLY A 65 -10.44 6.71 -16.76
N THR A 66 -9.28 6.10 -16.50
CA THR A 66 -8.53 6.25 -15.25
C THR A 66 -7.67 7.51 -15.24
N TYR A 67 -7.35 8.07 -16.42
CA TYR A 67 -6.61 9.33 -16.61
C TYR A 67 -5.33 9.41 -15.76
N LEU A 68 -4.70 8.25 -15.58
CA LEU A 68 -3.43 8.16 -14.87
C LEU A 68 -2.30 8.58 -15.81
N PRO A 69 -1.24 9.22 -15.27
CA PRO A 69 -0.05 9.47 -16.05
C PRO A 69 0.52 8.14 -16.58
N THR A 70 0.89 8.12 -17.85
CA THR A 70 1.50 6.99 -18.54
C THR A 70 2.89 7.39 -19.09
N GLY A 71 3.65 6.39 -19.55
CA GLY A 71 5.02 6.57 -20.05
C GLY A 71 6.11 6.42 -19.00
N GLU A 72 7.35 6.72 -19.38
CA GLU A 72 8.54 6.46 -18.56
C GLU A 72 8.64 7.33 -17.29
N ASN A 73 8.07 8.54 -17.38
CA ASN A 73 8.14 9.56 -16.33
C ASN A 73 6.97 9.50 -15.33
N GLN A 74 5.98 8.63 -15.55
CA GLN A 74 4.76 8.50 -14.71
C GLN A 74 5.06 8.33 -13.22
N LYS A 75 6.12 7.58 -12.90
CA LYS A 75 6.52 7.28 -11.51
C LYS A 75 6.92 8.52 -10.73
N TYR A 76 7.36 9.58 -11.42
CA TYR A 76 7.74 10.84 -10.81
C TYR A 76 6.54 11.76 -10.61
N PHE A 77 5.53 11.69 -11.46
CA PHE A 77 4.36 12.56 -11.42
C PHE A 77 3.66 12.53 -10.06
N SER A 78 3.21 11.35 -9.63
CA SER A 78 2.47 11.21 -8.37
C SER A 78 3.32 11.59 -7.14
N ARG A 79 4.65 11.46 -7.27
CA ARG A 79 5.62 11.82 -6.23
C ARG A 79 5.83 13.33 -6.14
N VAL A 80 5.87 14.03 -7.28
CA VAL A 80 5.93 15.50 -7.33
C VAL A 80 4.69 16.08 -6.70
N VAL A 81 3.51 15.70 -7.20
CA VAL A 81 2.22 16.16 -6.69
C VAL A 81 2.16 15.93 -5.19
N GLY A 82 2.45 14.71 -4.72
CA GLY A 82 2.43 14.41 -3.28
C GLY A 82 3.44 15.20 -2.45
N THR A 83 4.60 15.57 -3.00
CA THR A 83 5.59 16.39 -2.31
C THR A 83 5.11 17.83 -2.16
N HIS A 84 4.54 18.39 -3.23
CA HIS A 84 4.04 19.75 -3.26
C HIS A 84 2.77 19.90 -2.42
N VAL A 85 1.86 18.93 -2.46
CA VAL A 85 0.69 18.89 -1.55
C VAL A 85 1.14 18.95 -0.08
N ARG A 86 2.17 18.19 0.32
CA ARG A 86 2.68 18.25 1.71
C ARG A 86 3.39 19.56 2.05
N GLN A 87 3.91 20.26 1.06
CA GLN A 87 4.66 21.50 1.27
C GLN A 87 3.74 22.72 1.33
N PHE A 88 2.68 22.74 0.52
CA PHE A 88 1.86 23.92 0.29
C PHE A 88 0.42 23.80 0.81
N VAL A 89 -0.06 22.58 1.10
CA VAL A 89 -1.43 22.36 1.56
C VAL A 89 -1.46 21.93 3.02
N HIS A 90 -2.22 22.65 3.84
CA HIS A 90 -2.35 22.31 5.25
C HIS A 90 -3.30 21.13 5.49
N PRO A 91 -2.93 20.15 6.34
CA PRO A 91 -3.72 18.92 6.51
C PRO A 91 -4.95 19.06 7.40
N TYR A 92 -5.27 20.26 7.92
CA TYR A 92 -6.40 20.47 8.81
C TYR A 92 -7.76 20.63 8.09
N PHE A 93 -7.81 20.78 6.76
CA PHE A 93 -9.07 20.89 6.04
C PHE A 93 -9.85 19.56 5.97
N ASP A 94 -11.17 19.64 5.93
CA ASP A 94 -12.04 18.44 5.94
C ASP A 94 -11.90 17.55 4.73
N ARG A 95 -11.99 18.14 3.55
CA ARG A 95 -11.91 17.49 2.25
C ARG A 95 -11.03 18.34 1.35
N TRP A 96 -10.50 17.74 0.28
CA TRP A 96 -9.78 18.48 -0.75
C TRP A 96 -10.59 19.67 -1.28
N ALA A 97 -11.91 19.51 -1.42
CA ALA A 97 -12.83 20.58 -1.82
C ALA A 97 -12.73 21.84 -0.95
N ASN A 98 -12.46 21.70 0.36
CA ASN A 98 -12.40 22.81 1.32
C ASN A 98 -11.02 23.47 1.39
N VAL A 99 -10.03 22.96 0.66
CA VAL A 99 -8.70 23.57 0.57
C VAL A 99 -8.82 24.88 -0.23
N PRO A 100 -8.24 25.99 0.24
CA PRO A 100 -8.22 27.25 -0.50
C PRO A 100 -7.62 27.08 -1.89
N GLU A 101 -8.21 27.72 -2.89
CA GLU A 101 -7.79 27.61 -4.28
C GLU A 101 -6.33 28.02 -4.49
N GLU A 102 -5.84 29.01 -3.73
CA GLU A 102 -4.44 29.41 -3.74
C GLU A 102 -3.48 28.27 -3.35
N GLN A 103 -3.84 27.47 -2.34
CA GLN A 103 -3.02 26.32 -1.92
C GLN A 103 -3.08 25.19 -2.94
N LYS A 104 -4.26 24.97 -3.56
CA LYS A 104 -4.42 23.98 -4.63
C LYS A 104 -3.58 24.37 -5.84
N ALA A 105 -3.76 25.59 -6.35
CA ALA A 105 -3.05 26.13 -7.50
C ALA A 105 -1.52 26.09 -7.28
N ARG A 106 -1.04 26.37 -6.07
CA ARG A 106 0.39 26.26 -5.75
C ARG A 106 0.89 24.82 -5.73
N ALA A 107 0.08 23.88 -5.23
CA ALA A 107 0.44 22.47 -5.18
C ALA A 107 0.40 21.78 -6.55
N THR A 108 -0.58 22.12 -7.40
CA THR A 108 -0.78 21.54 -8.73
C THR A 108 0.00 22.28 -9.82
N GLY A 109 0.22 23.59 -9.66
CA GLY A 109 0.98 24.44 -10.59
C GLY A 109 2.39 23.95 -10.86
N CYS A 110 3.05 23.34 -9.87
CA CYS A 110 4.40 22.79 -10.03
C CYS A 110 4.46 21.60 -11.00
N VAL A 111 3.34 20.94 -11.32
CA VAL A 111 3.32 19.88 -12.33
C VAL A 111 3.73 20.44 -13.71
N TYR A 112 3.28 21.65 -14.06
CA TYR A 112 3.57 22.29 -15.34
C TYR A 112 5.04 22.72 -15.50
N GLU A 113 5.80 22.80 -14.39
CA GLU A 113 7.23 23.09 -14.43
C GLU A 113 8.04 21.83 -14.81
N PHE A 114 7.65 20.67 -14.26
CA PHE A 114 8.40 19.43 -14.42
C PHE A 114 7.93 18.57 -15.59
N PHE A 115 6.68 18.72 -16.03
CA PHE A 115 6.07 17.86 -17.05
C PHE A 115 5.47 18.69 -18.18
N ASP A 116 5.64 18.20 -19.41
CA ASP A 116 5.05 18.81 -20.59
C ASP A 116 3.56 18.47 -20.64
N VAL A 117 2.76 19.31 -19.98
CA VAL A 117 1.30 19.25 -19.98
C VAL A 117 0.73 20.36 -20.87
N ASN A 118 1.33 20.56 -22.05
CA ASN A 118 0.99 21.68 -22.89
C ASN A 118 -0.37 21.47 -23.60
N PRO A 119 -1.33 22.41 -23.44
CA PRO A 119 -2.65 22.33 -24.06
C PRO A 119 -2.62 22.28 -25.59
N ARG A 120 -1.50 22.65 -26.25
CA ARG A 120 -1.36 22.59 -27.71
C ARG A 120 -1.12 21.19 -28.26
N HIS A 121 -0.67 20.26 -27.42
CA HIS A 121 -0.44 18.86 -27.82
C HIS A 121 -1.67 17.97 -27.60
N TYR A 122 -2.72 18.50 -26.98
CA TYR A 122 -3.93 17.77 -26.63
C TYR A 122 -5.18 18.43 -27.21
N SER A 123 -6.21 17.62 -27.50
CA SER A 123 -7.54 18.18 -27.76
C SER A 123 -8.07 18.89 -26.50
N LYS A 124 -9.01 19.82 -26.66
CA LYS A 124 -9.63 20.52 -25.52
C LYS A 124 -10.23 19.55 -24.48
N ALA A 125 -10.79 18.43 -24.94
CA ALA A 125 -11.32 17.39 -24.07
C ALA A 125 -10.20 16.67 -23.31
N HIS A 126 -9.11 16.29 -23.98
CA HIS A 126 -7.95 15.67 -23.35
C HIS A 126 -7.29 16.58 -22.33
N TYR A 127 -7.12 17.87 -22.63
CA TYR A 127 -6.54 18.83 -21.69
C TYR A 127 -7.38 18.95 -20.40
N LYS A 128 -8.71 19.03 -20.52
CA LYS A 128 -9.61 19.06 -19.36
C LYS A 128 -9.44 17.81 -18.50
N LEU A 129 -9.41 16.63 -19.12
CA LEU A 129 -9.22 15.36 -18.41
C LEU A 129 -7.87 15.27 -17.71
N THR A 130 -6.82 15.84 -18.30
CA THR A 130 -5.51 15.92 -17.65
C THR A 130 -5.53 16.79 -16.40
N VAL A 131 -6.20 17.95 -16.45
CA VAL A 131 -6.39 18.81 -15.27
C VAL A 131 -7.16 18.06 -14.19
N ASP A 132 -8.24 17.37 -14.56
CA ASP A 132 -9.03 16.56 -13.64
C ASP A 132 -8.19 15.44 -12.99
N GLY A 133 -7.31 14.78 -13.76
CA GLY A 133 -6.38 13.75 -13.26
C GLY A 133 -5.29 14.28 -12.32
N ILE A 134 -4.81 15.50 -12.55
CA ILE A 134 -3.89 16.20 -11.63
C ILE A 134 -4.60 16.48 -10.30
N GLU A 135 -5.82 17.04 -10.36
CA GLU A 135 -6.64 17.35 -9.19
C GLU A 135 -7.00 16.09 -8.38
N ASP A 136 -7.42 15.01 -9.03
CA ASP A 136 -7.69 13.73 -8.36
C ASP A 136 -6.43 13.18 -7.68
N THR A 137 -5.28 13.22 -8.36
CA THR A 137 -4.01 12.79 -7.79
C THR A 137 -3.65 13.64 -6.56
N ALA A 138 -3.86 14.95 -6.63
CA ALA A 138 -3.63 15.86 -5.52
C ALA A 138 -4.56 15.56 -4.34
N ALA A 139 -5.85 15.36 -4.59
CA ALA A 139 -6.85 14.98 -3.60
C ALA A 139 -6.47 13.67 -2.90
N ARG A 140 -6.14 12.60 -3.65
CA ARG A 140 -5.69 11.32 -3.07
C ARG A 140 -4.46 11.48 -2.20
N ARG A 141 -3.47 12.26 -2.65
CA ARG A 141 -2.25 12.53 -1.88
C ARG A 141 -2.54 13.36 -0.63
N TYR A 142 -3.47 14.30 -0.70
CA TYR A 142 -3.93 15.06 0.45
C TYR A 142 -4.62 14.16 1.49
N HIS A 143 -5.53 13.29 1.06
CA HIS A 143 -6.20 12.32 1.93
C HIS A 143 -5.20 11.41 2.64
N GLN A 144 -4.22 10.88 1.90
CA GLN A 144 -3.15 10.07 2.49
C GLN A 144 -2.29 10.86 3.47
N TYR A 145 -1.96 12.11 3.14
CA TYR A 145 -1.18 12.98 4.03
C TYR A 145 -1.90 13.25 5.34
N LYS A 146 -3.17 13.66 5.27
CA LYS A 146 -4.04 13.87 6.44
C LYS A 146 -4.16 12.59 7.28
N ALA A 147 -4.36 11.43 6.65
CA ALA A 147 -4.42 10.15 7.37
C ALA A 147 -3.13 9.85 8.13
N ASN A 148 -1.97 10.13 7.53
CA ASN A 148 -0.68 9.95 8.20
C ASN A 148 -0.48 10.90 9.38
N VAL A 149 -0.94 12.15 9.26
CA VAL A 149 -0.89 13.13 10.36
C VAL A 149 -1.79 12.68 11.51
N ASN A 150 -3.01 12.24 11.22
CA ASN A 150 -3.93 11.74 12.23
C ASN A 150 -3.41 10.46 12.91
N ALA A 151 -2.81 9.54 12.14
CA ALA A 151 -2.16 8.36 12.70
C ALA A 151 -1.01 8.76 13.63
N TYR A 152 -0.21 9.74 13.24
CA TYR A 152 0.88 10.24 14.09
C TYR A 152 0.37 10.89 15.38
N ILE A 153 -0.72 11.67 15.34
CA ILE A 153 -1.37 12.23 16.53
C ILE A 153 -1.80 11.11 17.48
N ARG A 154 -2.37 10.02 16.96
CA ARG A 154 -2.76 8.85 17.78
C ARG A 154 -1.55 8.14 18.40
N ASP A 155 -0.47 7.98 17.63
CA ASP A 155 0.69 7.19 18.05
C ASP A 155 1.66 7.97 18.97
N LYS A 156 1.83 9.28 18.75
CA LYS A 156 2.82 10.14 19.42
C LYS A 156 2.21 11.24 20.27
N GLY A 157 0.91 11.45 20.20
CA GLY A 157 0.22 12.52 20.91
C GLY A 157 0.48 13.90 20.32
N ALA A 158 0.04 14.93 21.05
CA ALA A 158 0.07 16.33 20.63
C ALA A 158 1.42 17.05 20.89
N ALA A 159 2.30 16.47 21.72
CA ALA A 159 3.49 17.16 22.23
C ALA A 159 4.56 17.43 21.17
N VAL A 160 4.70 16.54 20.18
CA VAL A 160 5.72 16.66 19.13
C VAL A 160 5.04 16.91 17.79
N PRO A 161 5.35 18.02 17.08
CA PRO A 161 4.79 18.28 15.76
C PRO A 161 5.14 17.21 14.73
N TYR A 162 4.18 16.88 13.88
CA TYR A 162 4.47 16.06 12.70
C TYR A 162 5.53 16.75 11.82
N ARG A 163 6.48 15.96 11.31
CA ARG A 163 7.63 16.47 10.57
C ARG A 163 7.23 17.42 9.43
N GLY A 164 7.79 18.62 9.46
CA GLY A 164 7.60 19.63 8.40
C GLY A 164 6.36 20.49 8.56
N LEU A 165 5.58 20.33 9.64
CA LEU A 165 4.52 21.25 10.02
C LEU A 165 5.06 22.35 10.94
N THR A 166 4.54 23.56 10.78
CA THR A 166 4.75 24.66 11.74
C THR A 166 3.90 24.42 12.99
N ALA A 167 4.24 25.09 14.09
CA ALA A 167 3.49 24.98 15.35
C ALA A 167 2.01 25.34 15.17
N ASP A 168 1.71 26.45 14.50
CA ASP A 168 0.33 26.92 14.30
C ASP A 168 -0.53 25.95 13.48
N VAL A 169 0.06 25.34 12.44
CA VAL A 169 -0.64 24.35 11.61
C VAL A 169 -0.84 23.06 12.39
N TRP A 170 0.13 22.68 13.22
CA TRP A 170 0.04 21.52 14.09
C TRP A 170 -1.06 21.65 15.14
N GLU A 171 -1.16 22.81 15.80
CA GLU A 171 -2.22 23.11 16.76
C GLU A 171 -3.61 22.98 16.13
N LYS A 172 -3.81 23.55 14.94
CA LYS A 172 -5.06 23.39 14.18
C LYS A 172 -5.37 21.93 13.83
N CYS A 173 -4.36 21.11 13.58
CA CYS A 173 -4.56 19.67 13.35
C CYS A 173 -5.01 18.96 14.63
N ILE A 174 -4.43 19.31 15.78
CA ILE A 174 -4.81 18.75 17.08
C ILE A 174 -6.23 19.17 17.44
N GLU A 175 -6.56 20.45 17.34
CA GLU A 175 -7.89 21.01 17.62
C GLU A 175 -8.95 20.26 16.80
N ARG A 176 -8.70 20.14 15.49
CA ARG A 176 -9.57 19.41 14.58
C ARG A 176 -9.70 17.93 14.96
N SER A 177 -8.60 17.24 15.26
CA SER A 177 -8.63 15.83 15.66
C SER A 177 -9.35 15.60 17.00
N SER A 178 -9.36 16.62 17.86
CA SER A 178 -10.01 16.60 19.18
C SER A 178 -11.48 17.04 19.11
N SER A 179 -11.88 17.72 18.04
CA SER A 179 -13.21 18.28 17.84
C SER A 179 -14.29 17.21 17.94
N LYS A 180 -15.38 17.55 18.63
CA LYS A 180 -16.56 16.70 18.81
C LYS A 180 -17.11 16.22 17.46
N LYS A 181 -17.17 17.11 16.46
CA LYS A 181 -17.60 16.78 15.09
C LYS A 181 -16.73 15.71 14.43
N PHE A 182 -15.42 15.69 14.72
CA PHE A 182 -14.51 14.68 14.18
C PHE A 182 -14.72 13.32 14.85
N LYS A 183 -14.91 13.33 16.18
CA LYS A 183 -15.18 12.11 16.96
C LYS A 183 -16.53 11.48 16.58
N GLU A 184 -17.58 12.27 16.44
CA GLU A 184 -18.91 11.82 16.00
C GLU A 184 -18.84 11.19 14.60
N LYS A 185 -18.18 11.86 13.65
CA LYS A 185 -18.01 11.35 12.29
C LYS A 185 -17.21 10.04 12.23
N MET A 186 -16.21 9.88 13.10
CA MET A 186 -15.46 8.61 13.20
C MET A 186 -16.30 7.47 13.76
N VAL A 187 -17.26 7.76 14.65
CA VAL A 187 -18.21 6.78 15.18
C VAL A 187 -19.20 6.37 14.09
N GLU A 188 -19.81 7.35 13.40
CA GLU A 188 -20.73 7.13 12.28
C GLU A 188 -20.08 6.29 11.16
N GLU A 189 -18.86 6.65 10.73
CA GLU A 189 -18.12 5.90 9.69
C GLU A 189 -17.79 4.45 10.13
N ARG A 190 -17.57 4.22 11.43
CA ARG A 190 -17.35 2.88 11.98
C ARG A 190 -18.64 2.07 12.03
N GLU A 191 -19.76 2.71 12.35
CA GLU A 191 -21.09 2.10 12.35
C GLU A 191 -21.51 1.70 10.93
N GLU A 192 -21.31 2.58 9.94
CA GLU A 192 -21.55 2.30 8.51
C GLU A 192 -20.68 1.13 7.99
N GLN A 193 -19.39 1.08 8.34
CA GLN A 193 -18.51 -0.03 7.95
C GLN A 193 -18.93 -1.36 8.59
N THR A 194 -19.38 -1.33 9.85
CA THR A 194 -19.88 -2.51 10.55
C THR A 194 -21.20 -2.99 9.94
N GLN A 195 -22.09 -2.06 9.59
CA GLN A 195 -23.35 -2.35 8.91
C GLN A 195 -23.12 -2.92 7.50
N GLN A 196 -22.22 -2.35 6.71
CA GLN A 196 -21.85 -2.87 5.40
C GLN A 196 -21.24 -4.29 5.49
N ALA A 197 -20.34 -4.54 6.45
CA ALA A 197 -19.77 -5.86 6.68
C ALA A 197 -20.82 -6.89 7.12
N SER A 198 -21.84 -6.46 7.88
CA SER A 198 -22.96 -7.31 8.27
C SER A 198 -23.97 -7.57 7.13
N SER A 199 -24.07 -6.67 6.16
CA SER A 199 -24.98 -6.79 5.01
C SER A 199 -24.42 -7.66 3.87
N SER A 200 -23.11 -7.84 3.80
CA SER A 200 -22.46 -8.72 2.81
C SER A 200 -22.43 -10.19 3.27
N GLY A 201 -23.50 -10.67 3.91
CA GLY A 201 -23.68 -12.04 4.41
C GLY A 201 -23.67 -13.13 3.33
N VAL A 202 -22.69 -13.11 2.43
CA VAL A 202 -22.28 -14.27 1.66
C VAL A 202 -21.45 -15.10 2.62
N ALA A 203 -21.94 -16.29 2.99
CA ALA A 203 -21.14 -17.28 3.70
C ALA A 203 -19.90 -17.58 2.84
N VAL A 204 -18.79 -16.94 3.19
CA VAL A 204 -17.54 -17.12 2.50
C VAL A 204 -17.00 -18.48 2.93
N ASN A 205 -17.17 -19.49 2.08
CA ASN A 205 -16.59 -20.80 2.32
C ASN A 205 -15.07 -20.62 2.37
N GLU A 206 -14.48 -20.77 3.57
CA GLU A 206 -13.07 -20.47 3.81
C GLU A 206 -12.15 -21.26 2.86
N ASN A 207 -12.59 -22.45 2.43
CA ASN A 207 -11.88 -23.28 1.46
C ASN A 207 -11.79 -22.65 0.06
N ASP A 208 -12.84 -21.95 -0.39
CA ASP A 208 -12.85 -21.31 -1.72
C ASP A 208 -11.96 -20.06 -1.76
N VAL A 209 -11.88 -19.32 -0.66
CA VAL A 209 -10.96 -18.17 -0.55
C VAL A 209 -9.52 -18.62 -0.53
N VAL A 210 -9.21 -19.69 0.19
CA VAL A 210 -7.85 -20.24 0.24
C VAL A 210 -7.41 -20.76 -1.13
N LEU A 211 -8.28 -21.44 -1.87
CA LEU A 211 -7.99 -21.89 -3.24
C LEU A 211 -7.81 -20.72 -4.22
N LYS A 212 -8.66 -19.68 -4.11
CA LYS A 212 -8.64 -18.51 -4.99
C LYS A 212 -7.46 -17.57 -4.73
N VAL A 213 -7.04 -17.43 -3.48
CA VAL A 213 -5.88 -16.59 -3.08
C VAL A 213 -4.56 -17.31 -3.33
N LEU A 214 -4.49 -18.62 -3.16
CA LEU A 214 -3.22 -19.35 -3.23
C LEU A 214 -2.87 -19.87 -4.62
N GLY A 215 -3.85 -20.11 -5.50
CA GLY A 215 -3.62 -20.61 -6.86
C GLY A 215 -2.94 -21.99 -6.88
N GLU A 216 -3.41 -22.90 -7.73
CA GLU A 216 -2.74 -24.21 -7.88
C GLU A 216 -1.37 -24.05 -8.54
N ARG A 217 -0.30 -23.92 -7.74
CA ARG A 217 1.06 -24.16 -8.22
C ARG A 217 1.29 -25.66 -8.34
N ARG A 218 1.49 -26.11 -9.58
CA ARG A 218 1.88 -27.48 -9.93
C ARG A 218 3.02 -27.95 -9.02
N GLY A 219 2.76 -28.95 -8.17
CA GLY A 219 3.78 -29.63 -7.36
C GLY A 219 3.91 -29.22 -5.88
N HIS A 220 2.97 -28.51 -5.28
CA HIS A 220 2.97 -28.25 -3.82
C HIS A 220 1.54 -28.16 -3.24
N ARG A 221 1.17 -29.11 -2.35
CA ARG A 221 0.02 -28.95 -1.43
C ARG A 221 0.55 -28.53 -0.07
N ARG A 222 0.31 -27.27 0.33
CA ARG A 222 0.71 -26.74 1.64
C ARG A 222 -0.31 -27.13 2.72
N ALA A 223 -0.02 -28.25 3.38
CA ALA A 223 -0.44 -28.64 4.73
C ALA A 223 0.28 -29.95 5.17
N VAL A 224 1.05 -30.58 4.27
CA VAL A 224 1.66 -31.91 4.48
C VAL A 224 3.20 -31.89 4.36
N GLY A 225 3.82 -30.71 4.39
CA GLY A 225 5.28 -30.59 4.25
C GLY A 225 5.82 -30.94 2.85
N ARG A 226 7.17 -30.95 2.73
CA ARG A 226 7.86 -31.31 1.47
C ARG A 226 7.54 -32.75 1.09
N VAL A 227 7.07 -32.98 -0.15
CA VAL A 227 7.10 -34.31 -0.76
C VAL A 227 8.57 -34.68 -0.97
N LEU A 228 9.04 -35.69 -0.24
CA LEU A 228 10.35 -36.29 -0.46
C LEU A 228 10.40 -36.86 -1.87
N ARG A 229 11.43 -36.46 -2.62
CA ARG A 229 11.67 -36.91 -3.98
C ARG A 229 12.22 -38.34 -3.91
N GLY A 230 11.40 -39.32 -4.28
CA GLY A 230 11.86 -40.69 -4.51
C GLY A 230 11.03 -41.75 -3.81
N THR A 231 9.91 -42.13 -4.43
CA THR A 231 9.48 -43.53 -4.48
C THR A 231 8.79 -43.75 -5.82
N SER A 232 9.21 -44.83 -6.45
CA SER A 232 8.83 -45.34 -7.77
C SER A 232 7.34 -45.20 -8.09
N ARG A 233 7.03 -44.60 -9.25
CA ARG A 233 5.82 -44.94 -10.00
C ARG A 233 5.93 -46.39 -10.41
N SER A 234 5.15 -47.27 -9.77
CA SER A 234 4.88 -48.60 -10.27
C SER A 234 4.17 -48.45 -11.61
N HIS A 235 4.84 -48.88 -12.67
CA HIS A 235 4.25 -49.09 -13.99
C HIS A 235 3.10 -50.11 -13.86
N SER A 236 1.88 -49.70 -14.18
CA SER A 236 0.88 -50.63 -14.70
C SER A 236 0.77 -50.34 -16.19
N SER A 237 1.36 -51.25 -16.95
CA SER A 237 1.31 -51.32 -18.40
C SER A 237 -0.10 -51.67 -18.84
N THR A 238 -0.64 -50.98 -19.84
CA THR A 238 -1.62 -51.57 -20.76
C THR A 238 -1.36 -51.05 -22.16
N THR A 239 -0.50 -51.81 -22.83
CA THR A 239 -0.46 -52.22 -24.23
C THR A 239 -1.25 -51.43 -25.27
N THR A 240 -0.46 -50.86 -26.18
CA THR A 240 -0.74 -50.42 -27.55
C THR A 240 -1.34 -51.53 -28.43
N LEU A 241 -2.38 -51.22 -29.19
CA LEU A 241 -2.62 -51.80 -30.51
C LEU A 241 -2.90 -50.66 -31.48
N GLN A 242 -1.92 -50.41 -32.36
CA GLN A 242 -2.13 -49.76 -33.64
C GLN A 242 -2.76 -50.78 -34.57
N ASP A 243 -3.78 -50.38 -35.32
CA ASP A 243 -4.00 -50.98 -36.63
C ASP A 243 -4.24 -49.89 -37.67
N GLN A 244 -3.64 -50.10 -38.82
CA GLN A 244 -3.54 -49.20 -39.96
C GLN A 244 -4.62 -49.53 -41.02
N HIS A 245 -4.57 -48.78 -42.13
CA HIS A 245 -5.24 -48.98 -43.43
C HIS A 245 -6.67 -48.40 -43.56
N ILE A 246 -6.90 -47.35 -44.37
CA ILE A 246 -7.13 -47.32 -45.85
C ILE A 246 -8.54 -47.83 -46.17
N ASP A 247 -9.42 -47.17 -46.93
CA ASP A 247 -9.34 -46.12 -47.97
C ASP A 247 -10.21 -44.89 -47.65
#